data_AF-A0AB33HS37-F1
#
_entry.id   AF-A0AB33HS37-F1
#
_cell.length_a   1.000
_cell.length_b   1.000
_cell.length_c   1.000
_cell.angle_alpha   90.00
_cell.angle_beta   90.00
_cell.angle_gamma   90.00
#
_symmetry.space_group_name_H-M   'P 1'
#
loop_
_entity.id
_entity.type
_entity.pdbx_description
1 polymer ?
#
loop_
_entity_poly.entity_id
_entity_poly.type
_entity_poly.pdbx_seq_one_letter_code
_entity_poly.pdbx_strand_id
1 'polypeptide(L)' 'MDTPYENLANAIVLQAVKDYRLHDDEPELASIERFFRSGWFSTLTSINPEMLISKLRKEKVRYEY' A
#
# COMPACT_ATOMS: atom_id res chain seq x y z
N MET A 1 -4.68 -15.55 -18.04
CA MET A 1 -6.04 -15.16 -17.63
C MET A 1 -5.91 -14.71 -16.20
N ASP A 2 -5.88 -13.41 -15.94
CA ASP A 2 -6.01 -12.90 -14.57
C ASP A 2 -7.37 -13.33 -14.04
N THR A 3 -7.37 -14.04 -12.93
CA THR A 3 -8.60 -14.45 -12.26
C THR A 3 -9.31 -13.21 -11.70
N PRO A 4 -10.66 -13.20 -11.59
CA PRO A 4 -11.38 -12.10 -10.95
C PRO A 4 -10.89 -11.80 -9.51
N TYR A 5 -10.28 -12.79 -8.85
CA TYR A 5 -9.64 -12.63 -7.54
C TYR A 5 -8.32 -11.84 -7.60
N GLU A 6 -7.49 -12.04 -8.62
CA GLU A 6 -6.28 -11.24 -8.84
C GLU A 6 -6.63 -9.78 -9.14
N ASN A 7 -7.67 -9.54 -9.95
CA ASN A 7 -8.15 -8.18 -10.20
C ASN A 7 -8.65 -7.49 -8.92
N LEU A 8 -9.35 -8.23 -8.05
CA LEU A 8 -9.79 -7.69 -6.77
C LEU A 8 -8.61 -7.42 -5.83
N ALA A 9 -7.66 -8.35 -5.75
CA ALA A 9 -6.43 -8.21 -4.98
C ALA A 9 -5.67 -6.95 -5.39
N ASN A 10 -5.45 -6.78 -6.69
CA ASN A 10 -4.80 -5.61 -7.27
C ASN A 10 -5.58 -4.32 -6.97
N ALA A 11 -6.91 -4.34 -7.08
CA ALA A 11 -7.74 -3.18 -6.77
C ALA A 11 -7.64 -2.76 -5.30
N ILE A 12 -7.67 -3.71 -4.36
CA ILE A 12 -7.51 -3.44 -2.91
C ILE A 12 -6.14 -2.79 -2.64
N VAL A 13 -5.08 -3.33 -3.24
CA VAL A 13 -3.71 -2.84 -3.07
C VAL A 13 -3.55 -1.43 -3.64
N LEU A 14 -4.06 -1.20 -4.85
CA LEU A 14 -4.05 0.13 -5.48
C LEU A 14 -4.85 1.14 -4.67
N GLN A 15 -5.96 0.72 -4.06
CA GLN A 15 -6.77 1.58 -3.21
C GLN A 15 -6.01 1.93 -1.92
N ALA A 16 -5.43 0.96 -1.23
CA ALA A 16 -4.61 1.21 -0.03
C ALA A 16 -3.43 2.16 -0.31
N VAL A 17 -2.80 2.06 -1.49
CA VAL A 17 -1.75 2.98 -1.93
C VAL A 17 -2.28 4.40 -2.17
N LYS A 18 -3.48 4.54 -2.75
CA LYS A 18 -4.13 5.84 -2.94
C LYS A 18 -4.50 6.48 -1.61
N ASP A 19 -5.10 5.72 -0.71
CA ASP A 19 -5.41 6.17 0.66
C ASP A 19 -4.12 6.61 1.38
N TYR A 20 -3.02 5.85 1.27
CA TYR A 20 -1.73 6.27 1.84
C TYR A 20 -1.22 7.62 1.31
N ARG A 21 -1.46 7.91 0.02
CA ARG A 21 -1.07 9.19 -0.58
C ARG A 21 -1.98 10.34 -0.18
N LEU A 22 -3.27 10.06 0.07
CA LEU A 22 -4.27 11.06 0.41
C LEU A 22 -4.20 11.49 1.87
N HIS A 23 -3.93 10.55 2.78
CA HIS A 23 -3.89 10.79 4.22
C HIS A 23 -2.49 11.23 4.65
N ASP A 24 -2.35 12.40 5.27
CA ASP A 24 -1.06 12.88 5.83
C ASP A 24 -0.90 12.59 7.32
N ASP A 25 -1.96 12.13 7.96
CA ASP A 25 -1.98 11.75 9.36
C ASP A 25 -1.09 10.52 9.63
N GLU A 26 -0.05 10.71 10.45
CA GLU A 26 0.77 9.62 11.00
C GLU A 26 -0.01 8.40 11.50
N PRO A 27 -1.13 8.54 12.26
CA PRO A 27 -1.89 7.38 12.72
C PRO A 27 -2.60 6.61 11.60
N GLU A 28 -3.06 7.28 10.55
CA GLU A 28 -3.67 6.63 9.38
C GLU A 28 -2.61 5.94 8.52
N LEU A 29 -1.48 6.62 8.29
CA LEU A 29 -0.33 6.03 7.60
C LEU A 29 0.15 4.76 8.31
N ALA A 30 0.29 4.78 9.64
CA ALA A 30 0.68 3.62 10.43
C ALA A 30 -0.32 2.45 10.32
N SER A 31 -1.62 2.75 10.26
CA SER A 31 -2.66 1.74 10.06
C SER A 31 -2.57 1.08 8.69
N ILE A 32 -2.29 1.86 7.65
CA ILE A 32 -2.09 1.37 6.29
C ILE A 32 -0.76 0.59 6.16
N GLU A 33 0.32 1.04 6.79
CA GLU A 33 1.59 0.29 6.86
C GLU A 33 1.41 -1.06 7.56
N ARG A 34 0.59 -1.10 8.61
CA ARG A 34 0.22 -2.34 9.32
C ARG A 34 -0.60 -3.28 8.44
N PHE A 35 -1.49 -2.73 7.59
CA PHE A 35 -2.18 -3.51 6.57
C PHE A 35 -1.21 -4.11 5.55
N PHE A 36 -0.28 -3.33 5.02
CA PHE A 36 0.74 -3.85 4.08
C PHE A 36 1.64 -4.93 4.72
N ARG A 37 2.01 -4.77 5.99
CA ARG A 37 2.78 -5.79 6.73
C ARG A 37 1.97 -7.01 7.16
N SER A 38 0.64 -6.98 6.98
CA SER A 38 -0.20 -8.12 7.32
C SER A 38 -0.01 -9.26 6.31
N GLY A 39 -0.16 -10.50 6.78
CA GLY A 39 -0.08 -11.69 5.91
C GLY A 39 -1.12 -11.70 4.78
N TRP A 40 -2.19 -10.90 4.91
CA TRP A 40 -3.19 -10.71 3.87
C TRP A 40 -2.60 -10.08 2.60
N PHE A 41 -1.76 -9.04 2.75
CA PHE A 41 -1.10 -8.40 1.61
C PHE A 41 -0.13 -9.35 0.90
N SER A 42 0.60 -10.16 1.67
CA SER A 42 1.52 -11.17 1.12
C SER A 42 0.78 -12.34 0.44
N THR A 43 -0.50 -12.53 0.77
CA THR A 43 -1.36 -13.54 0.12
C THR A 43 -1.99 -12.98 -1.16
N LEU A 44 -2.32 -11.69 -1.17
CA LEU A 44 -2.88 -10.99 -2.33
C LEU A 44 -1.82 -10.66 -3.39
N THR A 45 -0.57 -10.44 -2.98
CA THR A 45 0.51 -10.02 -3.88
C THR A 45 1.84 -10.65 -3.46
N SER A 46 2.72 -10.92 -4.42
CA SER A 46 4.14 -11.26 -4.15
C SER A 46 5.04 -10.01 -4.03
N ILE A 47 4.47 -8.82 -3.85
CA ILE A 47 5.23 -7.58 -3.70
C ILE A 47 5.76 -7.50 -2.27
N ASN A 48 7.03 -7.09 -2.12
CA ASN A 48 7.59 -6.82 -0.80
C ASN A 48 6.92 -5.59 -0.16
N PRO A 49 6.18 -5.77 0.96
CA PRO A 49 5.44 -4.68 1.59
C PRO A 49 6.36 -3.57 2.11
N GLU A 50 7.55 -3.93 2.61
CA GLU A 50 8.55 -2.96 3.06
C GLU A 50 9.05 -2.08 1.92
N MET A 51 9.23 -2.64 0.72
CA MET A 51 9.64 -1.88 -0.46
C MET A 51 8.55 -0.89 -0.89
N LEU A 52 7.28 -1.30 -0.81
CA LEU A 52 6.14 -0.45 -1.13
C LEU A 52 6.05 0.73 -0.15
N ILE A 53 6.08 0.46 1.15
CA ILE A 53 6.04 1.48 2.22
C ILE A 53 7.21 2.46 2.05
N SER A 54 8.42 1.96 1.85
CA SER A 54 9.61 2.80 1.69
C SER A 54 9.51 3.72 0.46
N LYS A 55 8.97 3.22 -0.65
CA LYS A 55 8.69 4.05 -1.83
C LYS A 55 7.64 5.12 -1.55
N LEU A 56 6.55 4.77 -0.85
CA LEU A 56 5.48 5.72 -0.53
C LEU A 56 5.95 6.83 0.41
N ARG A 57 6.70 6.50 1.47
CA ARG A 57 7.31 7.52 2.35
C ARG A 57 8.27 8.42 1.59
N LYS A 58 9.11 7.85 0.72
CA LYS A 58 10.06 8.62 -0.10
C LYS A 58 9.34 9.52 -1.10
N GLU A 59 8.21 9.07 -1.64
CA GLU A 59 7.37 9.85 -2.54
C GLU A 59 6.79 11.07 -1.80
N LYS A 60 6.24 10.88 -0.59
CA LYS A 60 5.75 12.00 0.24
C LYS A 60 6.81 13.04 0.57
N VAL A 61 7.98 12.59 1.05
CA VAL A 61 9.11 13.50 1.35
C VAL A 61 9.57 14.30 0.12
N ARG A 62 9.36 13.77 -1.09
CA ARG A 62 9.77 14.44 -2.33
C ARG A 62 8.80 15.55 -2.78
N TYR A 63 7.58 15.59 -2.27
CA TYR A 63 6.59 16.62 -2.59
C TYR A 63 6.59 17.80 -1.60
N GLU A 64 7.40 17.77 -0.54
CA GLU A 64 7.60 18.89 0.41
C GLU A 64 8.65 19.91 -0.09
N TYR A 65 8.56 20.38 -1.34
CA TYR A 65 9.49 21.38 -1.90
C TYR A 65 8.76 22.56 -2.56
#